data_AF-A0A1T4W417-F1
#
_entry.id   AF-A0A1T4W417-F1
#
_cell.length_a   1.000
_cell.length_b   1.000
_cell.length_c   1.000
_cell.angle_alpha   90.00
_cell.angle_beta   90.00
_cell.angle_gamma   90.00
#
_symmetry.space_group_name_H-M   'P 1'
#
loop_
_entity.id
_entity.type
_entity.pdbx_description
1 polymer ?
#
loop_
_entity_poly.entity_id
_entity_poly.type
_entity_poly.pdbx_seq_one_letter_code
_entity_poly.pdbx_strand_id
1 'polypeptide(L)' 'MSFEQHLDKAHKVLIKNGFLASSINPIIYRLARKLGMKVPPPQFATFSTNILLGTIWFGSLWGVRREVV' A
#
# COMPACT_ATOMS: atom_id res chain seq x y z
N MET A 1 -11.52 14.56 12.03
CA MET A 1 -11.54 14.03 10.65
C MET A 1 -11.41 12.53 10.72
N SER A 2 -12.29 11.78 10.03
CA SER A 2 -12.15 10.32 9.95
C SER A 2 -10.93 9.95 9.10
N PHE A 3 -10.28 8.83 9.41
CA PHE A 3 -9.16 8.29 8.63
C PHE A 3 -9.54 8.16 7.14
N GLU A 4 -10.77 7.75 6.85
CA GLU A 4 -11.32 7.64 5.49
C GLU A 4 -11.33 8.99 4.75
N GLN A 5 -11.67 10.08 5.44
CA GLN A 5 -11.68 11.42 4.85
C GLN A 5 -10.26 11.91 4.54
N HIS A 6 -9.29 11.54 5.39
CA HIS A 6 -7.88 11.88 5.16
C HIS A 6 -7.30 11.08 3.97
N LEU A 7 -7.68 9.81 3.88
CA LEU A 7 -7.29 8.90 2.81
C LEU A 7 -7.88 9.31 1.45
N ASP A 8 -9.15 9.70 1.41
CA ASP A 8 -9.79 10.26 0.20
C ASP A 8 -9.10 11.54 -0.29
N LYS A 9 -8.75 12.45 0.65
CA LYS A 9 -7.98 13.65 0.30
C LYS A 9 -6.61 13.31 -0.28
N ALA A 10 -5.88 12.37 0.33
CA ALA A 10 -4.58 11.94 -0.17
C ALA A 10 -4.68 11.34 -1.58
N HIS A 11 -5.72 10.53 -1.85
CA HIS A 11 -5.98 10.00 -3.18
C HIS A 11 -6.29 11.12 -4.19
N LYS A 12 -7.14 12.09 -3.84
CA LYS A 12 -7.46 13.24 -4.72
C LYS A 12 -6.23 14.07 -5.08
N VAL A 13 -5.33 14.30 -4.11
CA VAL A 13 -4.05 15.00 -4.36
C VAL A 13 -3.19 14.22 -5.35
N LEU A 14 -3.07 12.90 -5.18
CA LEU A 14 -2.25 12.08 -6.07
C LEU A 14 -2.84 11.98 -7.49
N ILE A 15 -4.17 11.83 -7.62
CA ILE A 15 -4.85 11.83 -8.92
C ILE A 15 -4.64 13.18 -9.62
N LYS A 16 -4.75 14.30 -8.89
CA LYS A 16 -4.50 15.64 -9.43
C LYS A 16 -3.07 15.80 -9.92
N ASN A 17 -2.10 15.14 -9.27
CA ASN A 17 -0.69 15.14 -9.67
C ASN A 17 -0.38 14.15 -10.80
N GLY A 18 -1.39 13.52 -11.43
CA GLY A 18 -1.23 12.63 -12.58
C GLY A 18 -0.90 11.18 -12.22
N PHE A 19 -1.02 10.78 -10.94
CA PHE A 19 -0.84 9.37 -10.57
C PHE A 19 -2.04 8.53 -10.99
N LEU A 20 -1.76 7.34 -11.52
CA LEU A 20 -2.76 6.32 -11.82
C LEU A 20 -3.39 5.77 -10.53
N ALA A 21 -4.72 5.62 -10.52
CA ALA A 21 -5.47 5.06 -9.39
C ALA A 21 -4.93 3.69 -8.92
N SER A 22 -4.45 2.87 -9.85
CA SER A 22 -3.83 1.56 -9.58
C SER A 22 -2.52 1.67 -8.78
N SER A 23 -1.75 2.74 -9.00
CA SER A 23 -0.48 3.02 -8.30
C SER A 23 -0.72 3.68 -6.94
N ILE A 24 -1.79 4.48 -6.83
CA ILE A 24 -2.19 5.14 -5.58
C ILE A 24 -2.71 4.12 -4.56
N ASN A 25 -3.41 3.08 -5.03
CA ASN A 25 -4.05 2.08 -4.17
C ASN A 25 -3.73 0.64 -4.58
N PRO A 26 -2.47 0.19 -4.38
CA PRO A 26 -2.07 -1.16 -4.71
C PRO A 26 -2.77 -2.22 -3.84
N ILE A 27 -2.85 -3.45 -4.34
CA ILE A 27 -3.62 -4.55 -3.73
C ILE A 27 -3.21 -4.81 -2.28
N ILE A 28 -1.90 -4.87 -1.99
CA ILE A 28 -1.40 -5.10 -0.63
C ILE A 28 -1.87 -4.03 0.38
N TYR A 29 -1.92 -2.76 -0.04
CA TYR A 29 -2.42 -1.66 0.79
C TYR A 29 -3.94 -1.70 0.96
N ARG A 30 -4.69 -2.24 -0.02
CA ARG A 30 -6.14 -2.51 0.14
C ARG A 30 -6.38 -3.63 1.15
N LEU A 31 -5.59 -4.70 1.08
CA LEU A 31 -5.70 -5.83 2.00
C LEU A 31 -5.35 -5.41 3.43
N ALA A 32 -4.26 -4.67 3.61
CA ALA A 32 -3.88 -4.11 4.92
C ALA A 32 -5.02 -3.30 5.55
N ARG A 33 -5.68 -2.43 4.76
CA ARG A 33 -6.85 -1.65 5.22
C ARG A 33 -8.06 -2.51 5.56
N LYS A 34 -8.34 -3.54 4.76
CA LYS A 34 -9.41 -4.51 5.06
C LYS A 34 -9.17 -5.29 6.34
N LEU A 35 -7.90 -5.53 6.70
CA LEU A 35 -7.51 -6.16 7.97
C LEU A 35 -7.56 -5.20 9.17
N GLY A 36 -8.02 -3.96 8.97
CA GLY A 36 -8.15 -2.96 10.03
C GLY A 36 -6.91 -2.08 10.25
N MET A 37 -5.85 -2.27 9.45
CA MET A 37 -4.66 -1.41 9.53
C MET A 37 -4.91 -0.07 8.83
N LYS A 38 -4.76 1.03 9.58
CA LYS A 38 -4.92 2.40 9.09
C LYS A 38 -3.67 2.88 8.33
N VAL A 39 -3.39 2.27 7.18
CA VAL A 39 -2.23 2.61 6.35
C VAL A 39 -2.56 3.68 5.29
N PRO A 40 -1.77 4.76 5.20
CA PRO A 40 -1.92 5.77 4.14
C PRO A 40 -1.46 5.21 2.78
N PRO A 41 -1.70 5.93 1.67
CA PRO A 41 -1.17 5.55 0.35
C PRO A 41 0.35 5.42 0.37
N PRO A 42 0.96 4.58 -0.50
CA PRO A 42 2.41 4.32 -0.50
C PRO A 42 3.26 5.60 -0.56
N GLN A 43 2.78 6.61 -1.29
CA GLN A 43 3.46 7.89 -1.51
C GLN A 43 3.46 8.79 -0.26
N PHE A 44 2.55 8.55 0.68
CA PHE A 44 2.44 9.25 1.97
C PHE A 44 2.80 8.36 3.17
N ALA A 45 3.08 7.07 2.93
CA ALA A 45 3.47 6.13 3.95
C ALA A 45 4.95 6.32 4.32
N THR A 46 5.29 5.97 5.57
CA THR A 46 6.70 5.93 5.99
C THR A 46 7.47 4.89 5.19
N PHE A 47 8.78 5.11 5.05
CA PHE A 47 9.66 4.15 4.39
C PHE A 47 9.56 2.76 5.00
N SER A 48 9.50 2.65 6.34
CA SER A 48 9.36 1.38 7.05
C SER A 48 8.06 0.65 6.69
N THR A 49 6.92 1.35 6.58
CA THR A 49 5.65 0.76 6.16
C THR A 49 5.73 0.23 4.73
N ASN A 50 6.33 1.01 3.82
CA ASN A 50 6.55 0.61 2.43
C ASN A 50 7.42 -0.65 2.33
N ILE A 51 8.53 -0.71 3.06
CA ILE A 51 9.40 -1.88 3.09
C ILE A 51 8.68 -3.08 3.70
N LEU A 52 7.95 -2.92 4.80
CA LEU A 52 7.30 -4.05 5.47
C LEU A 52 6.20 -4.66 4.59
N LEU A 53 5.32 -3.84 4.01
CA LEU A 53 4.29 -4.32 3.09
C LEU A 53 4.91 -4.85 1.78
N GLY A 54 5.99 -4.23 1.30
CA GLY A 54 6.75 -4.69 0.15
C GLY A 54 7.36 -6.07 0.39
N THR A 55 8.10 -6.25 1.48
CA THR A 55 8.71 -7.53 1.86
C THR A 55 7.66 -8.60 2.13
N ILE A 56 6.51 -8.28 2.72
CA ILE A 56 5.42 -9.26 2.87
C ILE A 56 4.87 -9.65 1.50
N TRP A 57 4.56 -8.68 0.64
CA TRP A 57 4.00 -8.95 -0.68
C TRP A 57 4.98 -9.74 -1.55
N PHE A 58 6.21 -9.25 -1.71
CA PHE A 58 7.22 -9.87 -2.55
C PHE A 58 7.82 -11.12 -1.91
N GLY A 59 8.10 -11.10 -0.61
CA GLY A 59 8.61 -12.27 0.13
C GLY A 59 7.61 -13.42 0.15
N SER A 60 6.31 -13.15 0.31
CA SER A 60 5.30 -14.22 0.28
C SER A 60 5.05 -14.74 -1.13
N LEU A 61 4.98 -13.88 -2.15
CA LEU A 61 4.74 -14.33 -3.54
C LEU A 61 5.96 -15.02 -4.17
N TRP A 62 7.17 -14.54 -3.88
CA TRP A 62 8.39 -14.92 -4.60
C TRP A 62 9.42 -15.65 -3.73
N GLY A 63 9.42 -15.42 -2.41
CA GLY A 63 10.34 -16.09 -1.48
C GLY A 63 10.05 -17.58 -1.31
N VAL A 64 8.78 -17.98 -1.41
CA VAL A 64 8.36 -19.40 -1.34
C VAL A 64 8.87 -20.22 -2.54
N ARG A 65 9.36 -19.58 -3.62
CA ARG A 65 9.95 -20.29 -4.77
C ARG A 65 11.45 -20.57 -4.64
N ARG A 66 12.10 -20.19 -3.54
CA ARG A 66 13.51 -20.53 -3.28
C ARG A 66 13.67 -21.42 -2.07
N GLU A 67 13.08 -22.60 -2.13
CA GLU A 67 13.59 -23.78 -1.42
C GLU A 67 13.08 -25.02 -2.18
N VAL A 68 14.02 -25.91 -2.50
CA VAL A 68 13.94 -27.18 -3.26
C VAL A 68 14.46 -27.10 -4.70
N VAL A 69 15.60 -27.78 -4.85
CA VAL A 69 16.52 -28.01 -5.98
C VAL A 69 17.69 -27.03 -6.10
#